data_AF-A0AAV8VNW4-F1
#
_entry.id   AF-A0AAV8VNW4-F1
#
_cell.length_a   1.000
_cell.length_b   1.000
_cell.length_c   1.000
_cell.angle_alpha   90.00
_cell.angle_beta   90.00
_cell.angle_gamma   90.00
#
_symmetry.space_group_name_H-M   'P 1'
#
loop_
_entity.id
_entity.type
_entity.pdbx_description
1 polymer ?
#
loop_
_entity_poly.entity_id
_entity_poly.type
_entity_poly.pdbx_seq_one_letter_code
_entity_poly.pdbx_strand_id
1 'polypeptide(L)' 'MGQFHNRWLSALTINFLHNAGVIYRDLKPENILLDDVGNIQLIDFGLSKWLPYGSTTKTICGTLAYMGMKF' A
#
# COMPACT_ATOMS: atom_id res chain seq x y z
N MET A 1 -19.71 -3.32 -15.75
CA MET A 1 -18.43 -4.06 -15.74
C MET A 1 -17.33 -3.07 -15.40
N GLY A 2 -16.71 -3.09 -14.22
CA GLY A 2 -15.72 -2.04 -13.91
C GLY A 2 -15.00 -2.07 -12.56
N GLN A 3 -15.18 -3.09 -11.72
CA GLN A 3 -14.54 -3.11 -10.39
C GLN A 3 -13.35 -4.10 -10.28
N PHE A 4 -13.04 -4.87 -11.33
CA PHE A 4 -12.02 -5.91 -11.25
C PHE A 4 -10.62 -5.48 -11.69
N HIS A 5 -10.48 -4.41 -12.49
CA HIS A 5 -9.17 -4.01 -13.02
C HIS A 5 -8.28 -3.37 -11.95
N ASN A 6 -8.87 -2.62 -11.01
CA ASN A 6 -8.12 -1.85 -10.01
C ASN A 6 -7.53 -2.71 -8.87
N ARG A 7 -8.02 -3.95 -8.70
CA ARG A 7 -7.67 -4.80 -7.56
C ARG A 7 -6.31 -5.48 -7.71
N TRP A 8 -5.87 -5.71 -8.95
CA TRP A 8 -4.58 -6.34 -9.26
C TRP A 8 -3.43 -5.35 -9.21
N LEU A 9 -3.73 -4.10 -9.57
CA LEU A 9 -2.84 -2.96 -9.60
C LEU A 9 -2.27 -2.60 -8.22
N SER A 10 -3.11 -2.65 -7.17
CA SER A 10 -2.65 -2.41 -5.80
C SER A 10 -1.72 -3.51 -5.27
N ALA A 11 -1.97 -4.77 -5.60
CA ALA A 11 -1.12 -5.89 -5.19
C ALA A 11 0.29 -5.81 -5.81
N LEU A 12 0.38 -5.47 -7.10
CA LEU A 12 1.67 -5.30 -7.79
C LEU A 12 2.47 -4.14 -7.19
N THR A 13 1.80 -3.03 -6.87
CA THR A 13 2.44 -1.84 -6.28
C THR A 13 2.98 -2.12 -4.88
N ILE A 14 2.21 -2.82 -4.04
CA ILE A 14 2.67 -3.23 -2.71
C ILE A 14 3.85 -4.21 -2.80
N ASN A 15 3.80 -5.17 -3.73
CA ASN A 15 4.90 -6.09 -3.95
C ASN A 15 6.19 -5.36 -4.37
N PHE A 16 6.08 -4.35 -5.23
CA PHE A 16 7.22 -3.51 -5.62
C PHE A 16 7.83 -2.78 -4.42
N LEU A 17 7.00 -2.14 -3.59
CA LEU A 17 7.46 -1.45 -2.38
C LEU A 17 8.11 -2.39 -1.36
N HIS A 18 7.51 -3.56 -1.13
CA HIS A 18 8.06 -4.56 -0.23
C HIS A 18 9.40 -5.09 -0.72
N ASN A 19 9.56 -5.32 -2.02
CA ASN A 19 10.84 -5.68 -2.62
C ASN A 19 11.89 -4.57 -2.49
N ALA A 20 11.45 -3.31 -2.49
CA ALA A 20 12.29 -2.16 -2.16
C ALA A 20 12.54 -2.01 -0.65
N GLY A 21 11.96 -2.84 0.22
CA GLY A 21 12.11 -2.74 1.68
C GLY A 21 11.27 -1.65 2.34
N VAL A 22 10.28 -1.11 1.62
CA VAL A 22 9.36 -0.07 2.10
C VAL A 22 8.01 -0.69 2.43
N ILE A 23 7.52 -0.46 3.64
CA ILE A 23 6.14 -0.82 4.01
C ILE A 23 5.28 0.44 3.94
N TYR A 24 4.29 0.39 3.05
CA TYR A 24 3.32 1.46 2.83
C TYR A 24 2.07 1.18 3.66
N ARG A 25 2.03 1.77 4.85
CA ARG A 25 1.11 1.41 5.96
C ARG A 25 -0.28 2.07 5.89
N ASP A 26 -0.59 2.83 4.84
CA ASP A 26 -1.90 3.47 4.66
C ASP A 26 -2.41 3.29 3.23
N LEU A 27 -2.53 2.02 2.82
CA LEU A 27 -3.04 1.68 1.50
C LEU A 27 -4.55 1.91 1.43
N LYS A 28 -4.95 2.88 0.60
CA LYS A 28 -6.34 3.22 0.32
C LYS A 28 -6.51 3.76 -1.09
N PRO A 29 -7.74 3.70 -1.65
CA PRO A 29 -8.04 4.35 -2.92
C PRO A 29 -7.70 5.85 -2.92
N GLU A 30 -7.91 6.54 -1.79
CA GLU A 30 -7.61 7.97 -1.64
C GLU A 30 -6.13 8.31 -1.87
N ASN A 31 -5.22 7.37 -1.60
CA ASN A 31 -3.77 7.55 -1.73
C ASN A 31 -3.19 6.91 -3.01
N ILE A 32 -4.05 6.44 -3.92
CA ILE A 32 -3.68 5.82 -5.19
C ILE A 32 -4.16 6.75 -6.32
N LEU A 33 -3.21 7.43 -6.97
CA LEU A 33 -3.49 8.17 -8.19
C LEU A 33 -3.33 7.23 -9.39
N LEU A 34 -4.28 7.32 -10.32
CA LEU A 34 -4.25 6.65 -11.61
C LEU A 34 -4.19 7.72 -12.69
N ASP A 35 -3.27 7.57 -13.64
CA ASP A 35 -3.28 8.41 -14.84
C ASP A 35 -4.10 7.78 -15.98
N ASP A 36 -4.34 8.55 -17.04
CA ASP A 36 -5.13 8.13 -18.20
C ASP A 36 -4.47 6.98 -19.01
N VAL A 37 -3.21 6.66 -18.72
CA VAL A 37 -2.43 5.58 -19.35
C VAL A 37 -2.46 4.31 -18.47
N GLY A 38 -3.01 4.38 -17.27
CA GLY A 38 -3.11 3.27 -16.33
C GLY A 38 -1.89 3.11 -15.41
N ASN A 39 -1.03 4.12 -15.30
CA ASN A 39 0.04 4.12 -14.31
C ASN A 39 -0.50 4.46 -12.92
N ILE A 40 0.11 3.86 -11.91
CA ILE A 40 -0.22 4.08 -10.50
C ILE A 40 0.86 4.94 -9.86
N GLN A 41 0.44 5.98 -9.15
CA GLN A 41 1.31 6.74 -8.27
C GLN A 41 0.73 6.70 -6.85
N LEU A 42 1.53 6.22 -5.90
CA LEU A 42 1.20 6.31 -4.49
C LEU A 42 1.56 7.70 -3.97
N ILE A 43 0.65 8.30 -3.21
CA ILE A 43 0.85 9.59 -2.55
C ILE A 43 0.80 9.41 -1.03
N ASP A 44 1.26 10.38 -0.26
CA ASP A 44 1.27 10.31 1.21
C ASP A 44 2.06 9.12 1.81
N PHE A 45 3.38 9.32 1.93
CA PHE A 45 4.28 8.40 2.61
C PHE A 45 4.44 8.73 4.10
N GLY A 46 3.58 9.58 4.69
CA GLY A 46 3.73 10.05 6.08
C GLY A 46 3.73 8.92 7.11
N LEU A 47 3.10 7.80 6.78
CA LEU A 47 3.07 6.58 7.59
C LEU A 47 3.98 5.47 7.05
N SER A 48 4.68 5.67 5.94
CA SER A 48 5.56 4.66 5.38
C SER A 48 6.84 4.47 6.21
N LYS A 49 7.40 3.27 6.19
CA LYS A 49 8.64 2.98 6.93
C LYS A 49 9.49 1.96 6.18
N TRP A 50 10.80 2.20 6.17
CA TRP A 50 11.78 1.22 5.76
C TRP A 50 11.85 0.11 6.81
N LEU A 51 11.62 -1.13 6.38
CA LEU A 51 11.72 -2.29 7.26
C LEU A 51 12.77 -3.26 6.71
N PRO A 52 13.87 -3.49 7.45
CA PRO A 52 14.86 -4.50 7.08
C PRO A 52 14.21 -5.89 7.00
N TYR A 53 14.69 -6.72 6.07
CA TYR A 53 14.17 -8.07 5.87
C TYR A 53 14.22 -8.87 7.19
N GLY A 54 13.11 -9.51 7.56
CA GLY A 54 12.97 -10.26 8.81
C GLY A 54 12.65 -9.43 10.06
N SER A 55 12.57 -8.09 9.95
CA SER A 55 12.12 -7.24 11.05
C SER A 55 10.59 -7.14 11.10
N THR A 56 10.04 -6.76 12.27
CA THR A 56 8.61 -6.49 12.43
C THR A 56 8.42 -5.12 13.07
N THR A 57 7.32 -4.44 12.74
CA THR A 57 6.91 -3.21 13.43
C THR A 57 5.63 -3.46 14.22
N LYS A 58 5.59 -2.98 15.47
CA LYS A 58 4.45 -3.13 16.39
C LYS A 58 3.64 -1.84 16.53
N THR A 59 4.03 -0.77 15.83
CA THR A 59 3.32 0.51 15.88
C THR A 59 2.02 0.38 15.11
N ILE A 60 0.90 0.50 15.81
CA ILE A 60 -0.42 0.60 15.19
C ILE A 60 -0.53 2.00 14.57
N CYS A 61 -0.63 2.06 13.26
CA CYS A 61 -0.84 3.29 12.50
C CYS A 61 -1.42 2.95 11.14
N GLY A 62 -2.04 3.94 10.50
CA GLY A 62 -2.83 3.75 9.29
C GLY A 62 -4.30 3.96 9.60
N THR A 63 -5.14 3.74 8.62
CA THR A 63 -6.58 3.94 8.79
C THR A 63 -7.28 2.66 9.21
N LEU A 64 -7.95 2.71 10.35
CA LEU A 64 -8.57 1.56 11.03
C LEU A 64 -9.44 0.70 10.11
N ALA A 65 -10.18 1.33 9.17
CA ALA A 65 -11.05 0.63 8.23
C ALA A 65 -10.30 -0.29 7.24
N TYR A 66 -9.00 -0.07 7.03
CA TYR A 66 -8.17 -0.79 6.06
C TYR A 66 -7.08 -1.64 6.74
N MET A 67 -7.00 -1.63 8.07
CA MET A 67 -6.05 -2.46 8.81
C MET A 67 -6.56 -3.90 8.91
N GLY A 68 -5.76 -4.85 8.45
CA GLY A 68 -6.00 -6.28 8.70
C GLY A 68 -5.84 -6.57 10.20
N MET A 69 -6.88 -7.09 10.83
CA MET A 69 -6.77 -7.61 12.19
C MET A 69 -5.92 -8.88 12.19
N LYS A 70 -4.86 -8.90 13.00
CA LYS A 70 -4.11 -10.11 13.27
C LYS A 70 -4.91 -10.95 14.26
N PHE A 71 -5.42 -12.10 13.81
CA PHE A 71 -5.90 -13.17 14.70
C PHE A 71 -4.71 -13.94 15.29
#